data_AF-A0A0F4LMC7-F1
#
_entry.id   AF-A0A0F4LMC7-F1
#
_cell.length_a   1.000
_cell.length_b   1.000
_cell.length_c   1.000
_cell.angle_alpha   90.00
_cell.angle_beta   90.00
_cell.angle_gamma   90.00
#
_symmetry.space_group_name_H-M   'P 1'
#
loop_
_entity.id
_entity.type
_entity.pdbx_description
1 polymer ?
#
loop_
_entity_poly.entity_id
_entity_poly.type
_entity_poly.pdbx_seq_one_letter_code
_entity_poly.pdbx_strand_id
1 'polypeptide(L)'
;MDNNNYYKINGHVTLEKMASEIPENKDQVTFYANVRIDNHIKNKAEALAAIGLYKSQKEAIDEALDYLINSLPNEDKRRLKFQLETLEERDVRMKSKK
;
A
#
# COMPACT_ATOMS: atom_id res chain seq x y z
N MET A 1 1.71 20.87 -21.26
CA MET A 1 2.75 21.91 -21.18
C MET A 1 3.24 21.89 -19.75
N ASP A 2 4.40 21.30 -19.52
CA ASP A 2 4.93 21.06 -18.17
C ASP A 2 5.62 22.32 -17.65
N ASN A 3 5.02 22.97 -16.67
CA ASN A 3 5.59 24.14 -16.00
C ASN A 3 6.56 23.69 -14.90
N ASN A 4 7.77 23.27 -15.30
CA ASN A 4 8.85 23.03 -14.36
C ASN A 4 9.68 24.30 -14.19
N ASN A 5 9.40 25.05 -13.12
CA ASN A 5 10.23 26.18 -12.72
C ASN A 5 11.47 25.68 -11.96
N TYR A 6 12.65 26.03 -12.47
CA TYR A 6 13.93 25.79 -11.80
C TYR A 6 14.35 27.02 -11.03
N TYR A 7 14.58 26.87 -9.72
CA TYR A 7 15.03 27.94 -8.84
C TYR A 7 16.47 27.68 -8.41
N LYS A 8 17.31 28.72 -8.49
CA LYS A 8 18.70 28.69 -8.00
C LYS A 8 18.77 29.33 -6.63
N ILE A 9 19.33 28.63 -5.66
CA ILE A 9 19.56 29.15 -4.31
C ILE A 9 21.00 29.67 -4.24
N ASN A 10 21.17 30.96 -3.93
CA ASN A 10 22.48 31.62 -3.86
C ASN A 10 22.94 31.88 -2.40
N GLY A 11 22.25 31.30 -1.41
CA GLY A 11 22.54 31.49 0.02
C GLY A 11 22.74 30.17 0.75
N HIS A 12 23.21 30.24 2.00
CA HIS A 12 23.40 29.07 2.86
C HIS A 12 22.04 28.63 3.42
N VAL A 13 21.61 27.40 3.10
CA VAL A 13 20.36 26.81 3.60
C VAL A 13 20.65 25.90 4.77
N THR A 14 19.92 26.06 5.86
CA THR A 14 19.96 25.17 7.01
C THR A 14 18.67 24.33 7.01
N LEU A 15 18.81 23.01 6.99
CA LEU A 15 17.70 22.07 7.08
C LEU A 15 17.54 21.62 8.52
N GLU A 16 16.45 22.02 9.17
CA GLU A 16 16.09 21.49 10.47
C GLU A 16 15.22 20.24 10.28
N LYS A 17 15.60 19.15 10.95
CA LYS A 17 14.81 17.92 10.97
C LYS A 17 13.57 18.16 11.84
N MET A 18 12.46 18.53 11.23
CA MET A 18 11.18 18.50 11.91
C MET A 18 10.81 17.04 12.20
N ALA A 19 10.29 16.76 13.40
CA ALA A 19 9.57 15.51 13.61
C ALA A 19 8.44 15.47 12.60
N SER A 20 8.30 14.35 11.88
CA SER A 20 7.24 14.19 10.91
C SER A 20 5.90 14.17 11.63
N GLU A 21 5.24 15.31 11.75
CA GLU A 21 3.80 15.40 12.07
C GLU A 21 2.96 15.00 10.84
N ILE A 22 3.35 13.92 10.16
CA ILE A 22 2.39 13.22 9.32
C ILE A 22 1.40 12.66 10.33
N PRO A 23 0.12 13.06 10.33
CA PRO A 23 -0.85 12.54 11.27
C PRO A 23 -0.77 11.02 11.17
N GLU A 24 -0.37 10.40 12.27
CA GLU A 24 -0.35 8.95 12.39
C GLU A 24 -1.78 8.52 12.04
N ASN A 25 -1.95 7.87 10.88
CA ASN A 25 -3.26 7.45 10.43
C ASN A 25 -3.69 6.31 11.37
N LYS A 26 -4.35 6.69 12.47
CA LYS A 26 -4.77 5.79 13.57
C LYS A 26 -5.78 4.74 13.11
N ASP A 27 -6.23 4.81 11.86
CA ASP A 27 -7.30 3.97 11.33
C ASP A 27 -6.78 2.64 10.74
N GLN A 28 -5.45 2.44 10.64
CA GLN A 28 -4.87 1.18 10.14
C GLN A 28 -3.55 0.80 10.86
N VAL A 29 -3.27 -0.51 10.95
CA VAL A 29 -2.03 -1.05 11.54
C VAL A 29 -1.40 -2.09 10.62
N THR A 30 -0.11 -1.94 10.33
CA THR A 30 0.62 -2.89 9.47
C THR A 30 1.35 -3.94 10.29
N PHE A 31 1.19 -5.21 9.94
CA PHE A 31 1.93 -6.33 10.52
C PHE A 31 2.05 -7.47 9.52
N TYR A 32 3.04 -8.35 9.71
CA TYR A 32 3.17 -9.54 8.87
C TYR A 32 1.98 -10.48 9.08
N ALA A 33 1.31 -10.81 7.98
CA ALA A 33 0.22 -11.77 7.93
C ALA A 33 0.53 -12.84 6.89
N ASN A 34 0.16 -14.09 7.18
CA ASN A 34 0.35 -15.23 6.28
C ASN A 34 -1.00 -15.66 5.72
N VAL A 35 -1.09 -15.83 4.40
CA VAL A 35 -2.26 -16.40 3.73
C VAL A 35 -1.89 -17.78 3.22
N ARG A 36 -2.69 -18.80 3.56
CA ARG A 36 -2.47 -20.17 3.07
C ARG A 36 -3.02 -20.28 1.65
N ILE A 37 -2.14 -20.50 0.69
CA ILE A 37 -2.45 -20.62 -0.74
C ILE A 37 -1.87 -21.92 -1.31
N ASP A 38 -2.35 -22.32 -2.49
CA ASP A 38 -1.77 -23.44 -3.21
C ASP A 38 -0.47 -23.05 -3.94
N ASN A 39 0.28 -24.08 -4.34
CA ASN A 39 1.57 -23.92 -5.00
C ASN A 39 1.48 -23.26 -6.39
N HIS A 40 0.37 -23.43 -7.10
CA HIS A 40 0.21 -22.80 -8.42
C HIS A 40 0.07 -21.29 -8.30
N ILE A 41 -0.67 -20.78 -7.31
CA ILE A 41 -0.77 -19.34 -7.04
C ILE A 41 0.59 -18.77 -6.66
N LYS A 42 1.31 -19.43 -5.73
CA LYS A 42 2.67 -19.05 -5.35
C LYS A 42 3.60 -18.97 -6.56
N ASN A 43 3.63 -20.01 -7.38
CA ASN A 43 4.54 -20.08 -8.53
C ASN A 43 4.21 -19.04 -9.61
N LYS A 44 2.94 -18.64 -9.76
CA LYS A 44 2.56 -17.53 -10.66
C LYS A 44 3.17 -16.21 -10.17
N ALA A 45 3.00 -15.88 -8.89
CA ALA A 45 3.59 -14.67 -8.31
C ALA A 45 5.13 -14.69 -8.39
N GLU A 46 5.74 -15.85 -8.17
CA GLU A 46 7.18 -16.05 -8.28
C GLU A 46 7.69 -15.88 -9.72
N ALA A 47 7.00 -16.46 -10.70
CA ALA A 47 7.35 -16.32 -12.11
C ALA A 47 7.27 -14.86 -12.58
N LEU A 48 6.24 -14.12 -12.16
CA LEU A 48 6.08 -12.70 -12.47
C LEU A 48 7.25 -11.85 -11.93
N ALA A 49 7.73 -12.16 -10.73
CA ALA A 49 8.92 -11.51 -10.20
C ALA A 49 10.20 -11.94 -10.96
N ALA A 50 10.32 -13.23 -11.29
CA ALA A 50 11.49 -13.77 -11.97
C ALA A 50 11.70 -13.20 -13.38
N ILE A 51 10.62 -12.87 -14.10
CA ILE A 51 10.70 -12.22 -15.42
C ILE A 51 10.89 -10.70 -15.34
N GLY A 52 11.04 -10.15 -14.13
CA GLY A 52 11.34 -8.73 -13.90
C GLY A 52 10.15 -7.77 -13.98
N LEU A 53 8.91 -8.28 -14.02
CA LEU A 53 7.72 -7.40 -14.00
C LEU A 53 7.47 -6.80 -12.62
N TYR A 54 7.85 -7.51 -11.56
CA TYR A 54 7.71 -7.04 -10.18
C TYR A 54 8.97 -7.35 -9.38
N LYS A 55 9.28 -6.56 -8.34
CA LYS A 55 10.46 -6.73 -7.49
C LYS A 55 10.30 -7.88 -6.50
N SER A 56 9.05 -8.31 -6.22
CA SER A 56 8.77 -9.39 -5.28
C SER A 56 7.41 -10.04 -5.54
N GLN A 57 7.20 -11.24 -4.97
CA GLN A 57 5.90 -11.90 -4.96
C GLN A 57 4.83 -11.04 -4.26
N LYS A 58 5.21 -10.31 -3.20
CA LYS A 58 4.32 -9.38 -2.49
C LYS A 58 3.80 -8.30 -3.44
N GLU A 59 4.69 -7.62 -4.14
CA GLU A 59 4.32 -6.54 -5.07
C GLU A 59 3.45 -7.06 -6.23
N ALA A 60 3.74 -8.25 -6.75
CA ALA A 60 2.90 -8.88 -7.77
C ALA A 60 1.47 -9.17 -7.26
N ILE A 61 1.32 -9.60 -6.00
CA ILE A 61 0.00 -9.86 -5.40
C ILE A 61 -0.74 -8.54 -5.11
N ASP A 62 -0.03 -7.54 -4.60
CA ASP A 62 -0.55 -6.20 -4.30
C ASP A 62 -1.17 -5.56 -5.56
N GLU A 63 -0.40 -5.51 -6.64
CA GLU A 63 -0.82 -4.97 -7.93
C GLU A 63 -1.97 -5.77 -8.57
N ALA A 64 -1.98 -7.10 -8.39
CA ALA A 64 -3.08 -7.93 -8.88
C ALA A 64 -4.40 -7.65 -8.13
N LEU A 65 -4.33 -7.43 -6.81
CA LEU A 65 -5.48 -7.05 -6.00
C LEU A 65 -5.96 -5.65 -6.40
N ASP A 66 -5.06 -4.67 -6.51
CA ASP A 66 -5.40 -3.32 -6.94
C ASP A 66 -6.02 -3.30 -8.32
N TYR A 67 -5.48 -4.06 -9.28
CA TYR A 67 -6.06 -4.20 -10.61
C TYR A 67 -7.50 -4.73 -10.54
N LEU A 68 -7.74 -5.79 -9.75
CA LEU A 68 -9.08 -6.34 -9.57
C LEU A 68 -10.02 -5.32 -8.94
N ILE A 69 -9.61 -4.68 -7.85
CA ILE A 69 -10.41 -3.66 -7.14
C ILE A 69 -10.77 -2.51 -8.08
N ASN A 70 -9.81 -2.04 -8.86
CA ASN A 70 -10.00 -0.96 -9.82
C ASN A 70 -10.94 -1.37 -10.97
N SER A 71 -11.00 -2.65 -11.32
CA SER A 71 -11.91 -3.18 -12.33
C SER A 71 -13.37 -3.36 -11.85
N LEU A 72 -13.62 -3.35 -10.53
CA LEU A 72 -14.96 -3.57 -9.99
C LEU A 72 -15.96 -2.46 -10.37
N PRO A 73 -17.26 -2.78 -10.53
CA PRO A 73 -18.33 -1.80 -10.60
C PRO A 73 -18.36 -0.88 -9.37
N ASN A 74 -18.86 0.34 -9.55
CA ASN A 74 -18.91 1.33 -8.46
C ASN A 74 -19.69 0.84 -7.23
N GLU A 75 -20.71 0.01 -7.42
CA GLU A 75 -21.46 -0.58 -6.31
C GLU A 75 -20.60 -1.54 -5.49
N ASP A 76 -19.88 -2.45 -6.14
CA ASP A 76 -19.01 -3.42 -5.48
C ASP A 76 -17.80 -2.74 -4.84
N LYS A 77 -17.24 -1.69 -5.45
CA LYS A 77 -16.20 -0.85 -4.83
C LYS A 77 -16.66 -0.25 -3.50
N ARG A 78 -17.90 0.24 -3.42
CA ARG A 78 -18.46 0.78 -2.15
C ARG A 78 -18.60 -0.31 -1.09
N ARG A 79 -19.11 -1.49 -1.47
CA ARG A 79 -19.26 -2.64 -0.56
C ARG A 79 -17.90 -3.12 -0.05
N LEU A 80 -16.91 -3.22 -0.94
CA LEU A 80 -15.54 -3.57 -0.61
C LEU A 80 -14.93 -2.55 0.37
N LYS A 81 -15.04 -1.26 0.08
CA LYS A 81 -14.50 -0.20 0.94
C LYS A 81 -15.00 -0.31 2.38
N PHE A 82 -16.31 -0.46 2.55
CA PHE A 82 -16.91 -0.63 3.87
C PHE A 82 -16.40 -1.87 4.61
N GLN A 83 -16.27 -2.99 3.88
CA GLN A 83 -15.75 -4.23 4.45
C GLN A 83 -14.28 -4.10 4.85
N LEU A 84 -13.47 -3.41 4.05
CA LEU A 84 -12.06 -3.17 4.31
C LEU A 84 -11.87 -2.28 5.55
N GLU A 85 -12.58 -1.15 5.63
CA GLU A 85 -12.55 -0.25 6.80
C GLU A 85 -12.91 -1.00 8.09
N THR A 86 -13.95 -1.85 8.05
CA THR A 86 -14.35 -2.67 9.21
C THR A 86 -13.25 -3.62 9.68
N LEU A 87 -12.48 -4.20 8.75
CA LEU A 87 -11.38 -5.11 9.06
C LEU A 87 -10.19 -4.34 9.63
N GLU A 88 -9.83 -3.19 9.07
CA GLU A 88 -8.74 -2.34 9.55
C GLU A 88 -9.02 -1.83 10.97
N GLU A 89 -10.23 -1.32 11.24
CA GLU A 89 -10.63 -0.88 12.59
C GLU A 89 -10.58 -2.03 13.61
N ARG A 90 -10.96 -3.24 13.20
CA ARG A 90 -10.86 -4.43 14.05
C ARG A 90 -9.39 -4.73 14.37
N ASP A 91 -8.52 -4.66 13.38
CA ASP A 91 -7.11 -4.99 13.54
C ASP A 91 -6.39 -3.94 14.40
N VAL A 92 -6.70 -2.64 14.23
CA VAL A 92 -6.27 -1.57 15.14
C VAL A 92 -6.66 -1.91 16.58
N ARG A 93 -7.95 -2.19 16.82
CA ARG A 93 -8.44 -2.54 18.17
C ARG A 93 -7.76 -3.78 18.76
N MET A 94 -7.42 -4.77 17.96
CA MET A 94 -6.73 -5.97 18.44
C MET A 94 -5.25 -5.69 18.78
N LYS A 95 -4.58 -4.83 18.00
CA LYS A 95 -3.16 -4.52 18.21
C LYS A 95 -2.95 -3.49 19.32
N SER A 96 -3.85 -2.52 19.49
CA SER A 96 -3.79 -1.54 20.58
C SER A 96 -4.09 -2.12 21.96
N LYS A 97 -4.63 -3.34 22.05
CA LYS A 97 -4.91 -4.04 23.32
C LYS A 97 -3.77 -4.94 23.81
N LYS A 98 -2.69 -5.08 23.04
CA LYS A 98 -1.47 -5.79 23.45
C LYS A 98 -0.48 -4.83 24.07
#